data_AF-A0AAD6I529-F1
#
_entry.id   AF-A0AAD6I529-F1
#
_cell.length_a   1.000
_cell.length_b   1.000
_cell.length_c   1.000
_cell.angle_alpha   90.00
_cell.angle_beta   90.00
_cell.angle_gamma   90.00
#
_symmetry.space_group_name_H-M   'P 1'
#
loop_
_entity.id
_entity.type
_entity.pdbx_description
1 polymer ?
#
loop_
_entity_poly.entity_id
_entity_poly.type
_entity_poly.pdbx_seq_one_letter_code
_entity_poly.pdbx_strand_id
1 'polypeptide(L)'
;MPTRSPPLKVGIIGAGAAGLYSALLLQSLDVDFEILEADGRAGGRIYTHFFDPEGWKKSNPQEAAYYNYYDAGAMRIPIMPYMDRVIGTQNWSVVSYVNTHVSDRADAIDLIPYVFSANNTFQMYNNISVHANVTPFAATFHVLTTEGGNIPPSDFAVINPDTIYSDAVAELVDALQQNIDQGYTKLMEFDQLSVRAYLLQKGFTNAQINWLETIEEGTLSFDKASLAQAVIEQWIFTAAPLDSWVTINGGFERLIHGLLKVLHHLPKLLNRVTAIKPGRADSLTVVVNHTVEHSYDYVISSIPLGATRLLDTSTLSDLNYNTTMAWRALAYDDAGKIGIWFKTRWWENPDVLPAPFVGGGSSTDPPIRRCVYPSYGLDVQDAPGTMIASYTWSQDAARLAAFYQSAEQEEFITHVVLEDMARLHNVSISFLQDQLVEAHLWDWYDHPYSIGAYALFNPHNFQMSSRP
;
A
#
# COMPACT_ATOMS: atom_id res chain seq x y z
N MET A 1 8.66 -14.77 -51.58
CA MET A 1 9.05 -14.26 -50.25
C MET A 1 7.78 -14.25 -49.41
N PRO A 2 7.74 -14.81 -48.19
CA PRO A 2 6.58 -14.59 -47.34
C PRO A 2 6.56 -13.09 -46.99
N THR A 3 5.44 -12.43 -47.29
CA THR A 3 5.17 -11.06 -46.86
C THR A 3 5.21 -11.04 -45.34
N ARG A 4 6.23 -10.40 -44.77
CA ARG A 4 6.32 -10.18 -43.32
C ARG A 4 5.05 -9.44 -42.91
N SER A 5 4.26 -10.04 -42.02
CA SER A 5 3.13 -9.36 -41.40
C SER A 5 3.59 -7.99 -40.89
N PRO A 6 2.75 -6.94 -40.91
CA PRO A 6 3.12 -5.65 -40.34
C PRO A 6 3.67 -5.83 -38.92
N PRO A 7 4.67 -5.02 -38.50
CA PRO A 7 5.25 -5.16 -37.18
C PRO A 7 4.18 -4.97 -36.11
N LEU A 8 4.17 -5.87 -35.13
CA LEU A 8 3.23 -5.90 -34.02
C LEU A 8 3.31 -4.60 -33.21
N LYS A 9 2.16 -3.97 -32.93
CA LYS A 9 2.07 -2.79 -32.07
C LYS A 9 1.12 -3.01 -30.88
N VAL A 10 1.63 -2.81 -29.67
CA VAL A 10 0.89 -3.01 -28.41
C VAL A 10 0.52 -1.67 -27.77
N GLY A 11 -0.74 -1.49 -27.40
CA GLY A 11 -1.18 -0.37 -26.56
C GLY A 11 -1.13 -0.74 -25.09
N ILE A 12 -0.52 0.09 -24.24
CA ILE A 12 -0.50 -0.08 -22.78
C ILE A 12 -1.33 1.04 -22.17
N ILE A 13 -2.35 0.68 -21.38
CA ILE A 13 -3.21 1.63 -20.67
C ILE A 13 -2.74 1.71 -19.21
N GLY A 14 -2.31 2.89 -18.80
CA GLY A 14 -1.74 3.17 -17.49
C GLY A 14 -0.21 3.04 -17.48
N ALA A 15 0.45 4.03 -16.90
CA ALA A 15 1.89 4.11 -16.64
C ALA A 15 2.22 3.92 -15.15
N GLY A 16 1.44 3.08 -14.45
CA GLY A 16 1.81 2.55 -13.15
C GLY A 16 2.93 1.51 -13.26
N ALA A 17 3.39 0.99 -12.12
CA ALA A 17 4.48 0.00 -12.09
C ALA A 17 4.26 -1.20 -13.04
N ALA A 18 3.02 -1.73 -13.11
CA ALA A 18 2.68 -2.83 -14.01
C ALA A 18 2.80 -2.44 -15.49
N GLY A 19 2.26 -1.29 -15.90
CA GLY A 19 2.34 -0.82 -17.29
C GLY A 19 3.77 -0.50 -17.74
N LEU A 20 4.56 0.15 -16.87
CA LEU A 20 5.98 0.42 -17.13
C LEU A 20 6.80 -0.87 -17.21
N TYR A 21 6.49 -1.86 -16.37
CA TYR A 21 7.16 -3.16 -16.43
C TYR A 21 6.76 -3.96 -17.68
N SER A 22 5.49 -3.90 -18.10
CA SER A 22 5.07 -4.48 -19.40
C SER A 22 5.82 -3.84 -20.57
N ALA A 23 5.97 -2.52 -20.57
CA ALA A 23 6.76 -1.80 -21.57
C ALA A 23 8.23 -2.25 -21.59
N LEU A 24 8.82 -2.44 -20.42
CA LEU A 24 10.20 -2.93 -20.30
C LEU A 24 10.37 -4.32 -20.93
N LEU A 25 9.42 -5.22 -20.69
CA LEU A 25 9.43 -6.56 -21.27
C LEU A 25 9.24 -6.52 -22.79
N LEU A 26 8.31 -5.73 -23.31
CA LEU A 26 8.09 -5.57 -24.76
C LEU A 26 9.32 -4.97 -25.44
N GLN A 27 9.95 -3.97 -24.83
CA GLN A 27 11.22 -3.40 -25.28
C GLN A 27 12.31 -4.47 -25.37
N SER A 28 12.45 -5.33 -24.36
CA SER A 28 13.47 -6.38 -24.37
C SER A 28 13.27 -7.43 -25.48
N LEU A 29 12.06 -7.49 -26.05
CA LEU A 29 11.67 -8.38 -27.14
C LEU A 29 11.61 -7.69 -28.51
N ASP A 30 12.00 -6.41 -28.61
CA ASP A 30 11.91 -5.60 -29.84
C ASP A 30 10.48 -5.51 -30.40
N VAL A 31 9.49 -5.40 -29.52
CA VAL A 31 8.07 -5.21 -29.86
C VAL A 31 7.70 -3.73 -29.74
N ASP A 32 7.04 -3.15 -30.75
CA ASP A 32 6.57 -1.77 -30.72
C ASP A 32 5.42 -1.59 -29.72
N PHE A 33 5.46 -0.50 -28.95
CA PHE A 33 4.43 -0.22 -27.95
C PHE A 33 4.20 1.28 -27.75
N GLU A 34 3.04 1.61 -27.20
CA GLU A 34 2.70 2.96 -26.76
C GLU A 34 2.03 2.91 -25.39
N ILE A 35 2.48 3.74 -24.45
CA ILE A 35 1.91 3.84 -23.10
C ILE A 35 1.04 5.09 -23.02
N LEU A 36 -0.23 4.91 -22.65
CA LEU A 36 -1.22 5.97 -22.50
C LEU A 36 -1.56 6.13 -21.01
N GLU A 37 -1.22 7.27 -20.42
CA GLU A 37 -1.45 7.59 -19.01
C GLU A 37 -2.46 8.74 -18.89
N ALA A 38 -3.47 8.55 -18.05
CA ALA A 38 -4.55 9.52 -17.88
C ALA A 38 -4.13 10.71 -17.00
N ASP A 39 -3.23 10.48 -16.06
CA ASP A 39 -2.69 11.46 -15.13
C ASP A 39 -1.57 12.30 -15.76
N GLY A 40 -1.24 13.43 -15.12
CA GLY A 40 -0.07 14.25 -15.43
C GLY A 40 1.24 13.66 -14.88
N ARG A 41 1.21 12.45 -14.33
CA ARG A 41 2.35 11.77 -13.68
C ARG A 41 2.33 10.26 -13.99
N ALA A 42 3.50 9.68 -14.22
CA ALA A 42 3.67 8.22 -14.26
C ALA A 42 3.91 7.67 -12.84
N GLY A 43 3.49 6.44 -12.58
CA GLY A 43 3.74 5.73 -11.32
C GLY A 43 2.49 5.20 -10.62
N GLY A 44 1.34 5.84 -10.86
CA GLY A 44 0.07 5.43 -10.26
C GLY A 44 0.15 5.38 -8.73
N ARG A 45 -0.09 4.20 -8.14
CA ARG A 45 -0.04 3.98 -6.68
C ARG A 45 1.37 3.95 -6.08
N ILE A 46 2.40 4.05 -6.89
CA ILE A 46 3.73 4.43 -6.41
C ILE A 46 3.80 5.95 -6.45
N TYR A 47 3.67 6.57 -5.28
CA TYR A 47 3.61 8.02 -5.14
C TYR A 47 4.35 8.45 -3.87
N THR A 48 5.39 9.26 -4.07
CA THR A 48 6.12 9.94 -3.01
C THR A 48 5.69 11.41 -2.99
N HIS A 49 5.20 11.89 -1.86
CA HIS A 49 4.96 13.30 -1.66
C HIS A 49 6.24 13.95 -1.11
N PHE A 50 6.77 14.93 -1.84
CA PHE A 50 7.90 15.76 -1.43
C PHE A 50 7.36 17.11 -0.96
N PHE A 51 7.62 17.48 0.30
CA PHE A 51 7.21 18.78 0.84
C PHE A 51 8.04 19.93 0.25
N ASP A 52 9.29 19.66 -0.13
CA ASP A 52 10.12 20.55 -0.94
C ASP A 52 10.69 19.81 -2.16
N PRO A 53 9.93 19.71 -3.26
CA PRO A 53 10.36 19.00 -4.46
C PRO A 53 11.63 19.59 -5.09
N GLU A 54 11.84 20.90 -4.99
CA GLU A 54 13.01 21.56 -5.59
C GLU A 54 14.26 21.38 -4.72
N GLY A 55 14.11 21.43 -3.40
CA GLY A 55 15.16 21.06 -2.45
C GLY A 55 15.59 19.61 -2.63
N TRP A 56 14.63 18.69 -2.73
CA TRP A 56 14.91 17.27 -2.96
C TRP A 56 15.75 17.05 -4.23
N LYS A 57 15.32 17.61 -5.39
CA LYS A 57 16.02 17.47 -6.67
C LYS A 57 17.45 18.03 -6.67
N LYS A 58 17.74 19.04 -5.84
CA LYS A 58 19.05 19.71 -5.75
C LYS A 58 19.95 19.09 -4.69
N SER A 59 19.41 18.18 -3.89
CA SER A 59 20.10 17.53 -2.78
C SER A 59 20.53 16.11 -3.12
N ASN A 60 21.36 15.52 -2.27
CA ASN A 60 21.79 14.14 -2.36
C ASN A 60 21.61 13.39 -1.02
N PRO A 61 21.79 12.05 -0.97
CA PRO A 61 21.53 11.27 0.25
C PRO A 61 22.40 11.60 1.48
N GLN A 62 23.37 12.52 1.38
CA GLN A 62 24.13 13.02 2.52
C GLN A 62 23.57 14.35 3.07
N GLU A 63 22.52 14.90 2.46
CA GLU A 63 21.96 16.21 2.79
C GLU A 63 20.54 16.10 3.34
N ALA A 64 20.22 16.88 4.38
CA ALA A 64 18.93 16.86 5.06
C ALA A 64 17.73 17.06 4.11
N ALA A 65 17.84 17.98 3.14
CA ALA A 65 16.76 18.29 2.19
C ALA A 65 16.32 17.07 1.35
N TYR A 66 17.17 16.04 1.21
CA TYR A 66 16.84 14.81 0.49
C TYR A 66 15.79 13.95 1.19
N TYR A 67 15.53 14.20 2.48
CA TYR A 67 14.65 13.40 3.33
C TYR A 67 13.33 14.08 3.67
N ASN A 68 13.00 15.21 3.03
CA ASN A 68 11.72 15.90 3.24
C ASN A 68 10.58 15.31 2.41
N TYR A 69 10.29 14.03 2.62
CA TYR A 69 9.26 13.32 1.86
C TYR A 69 8.60 12.23 2.69
N TYR A 70 7.44 11.74 2.22
CA TYR A 70 6.89 10.47 2.64
C TYR A 70 6.24 9.74 1.46
N ASP A 71 6.13 8.42 1.54
CA ASP A 71 5.43 7.63 0.54
C ASP A 71 3.94 7.50 0.86
N ALA A 72 3.10 8.17 0.07
CA ALA A 72 1.63 8.05 0.17
C ALA A 72 1.15 6.65 -0.27
N GLY A 73 1.92 5.99 -1.14
CA GLY A 73 1.63 4.67 -1.70
C GLY A 73 2.47 3.54 -1.11
N ALA A 74 3.05 2.72 -1.98
CA ALA A 74 4.03 1.70 -1.60
C ALA A 74 5.23 2.33 -0.87
N MET A 75 5.70 1.70 0.21
CA MET A 75 6.74 2.28 1.08
C MET A 75 7.75 1.28 1.66
N ARG A 76 7.50 -0.03 1.50
CA ARG A 76 8.33 -1.11 2.03
C ARG A 76 8.10 -2.41 1.25
N ILE A 77 9.13 -3.24 1.14
CA ILE A 77 9.11 -4.51 0.42
C ILE A 77 9.78 -5.58 1.32
N PRO A 78 9.14 -6.73 1.56
CA PRO A 78 9.78 -7.86 2.25
C PRO A 78 10.85 -8.50 1.36
N ILE A 79 11.99 -8.90 1.93
CA ILE A 79 12.94 -9.76 1.22
C ILE A 79 12.40 -11.20 1.27
N MET A 80 11.89 -11.68 0.14
CA MET A 80 11.41 -13.05 -0.03
C MET A 80 11.51 -13.45 -1.51
N PRO A 81 11.54 -14.76 -1.84
CA PRO A 81 11.68 -15.22 -3.23
C PRO A 81 10.66 -14.63 -4.20
N TYR A 82 9.43 -14.37 -3.75
CA TYR A 82 8.38 -13.78 -4.60
C TYR A 82 8.62 -12.30 -4.93
N MET A 83 9.45 -11.61 -4.15
CA MET A 83 9.86 -10.23 -4.40
C MET A 83 11.17 -10.13 -5.20
N ASP A 84 11.83 -11.25 -5.52
CA ASP A 84 13.06 -11.27 -6.34
C ASP A 84 12.84 -10.62 -7.72
N ARG A 85 11.60 -10.67 -8.24
CA ARG A 85 11.25 -9.99 -9.48
C ARG A 85 11.45 -8.48 -9.39
N VAL A 86 11.22 -7.89 -8.23
CA VAL A 86 11.34 -6.44 -8.02
C VAL A 86 12.74 -6.11 -7.49
N ILE A 87 13.13 -6.69 -6.36
CA ILE A 87 14.30 -6.29 -5.58
C ILE A 87 15.45 -7.31 -5.60
N GLY A 88 15.33 -8.38 -6.38
CA GLY A 88 16.38 -9.39 -6.50
C GLY A 88 17.67 -8.87 -7.15
N THR A 89 18.71 -9.68 -7.08
CA THR A 89 20.05 -9.33 -7.59
C THR A 89 20.27 -9.77 -9.04
N GLN A 90 19.37 -10.58 -9.60
CA GLN A 90 19.48 -11.10 -10.95
C GLN A 90 19.26 -9.99 -11.98
N ASN A 91 19.84 -10.12 -13.17
CA ASN A 91 19.70 -9.11 -14.23
C ASN A 91 18.26 -8.92 -14.73
N TRP A 92 17.36 -9.87 -14.48
CA TRP A 92 15.93 -9.78 -14.78
C TRP A 92 15.10 -9.19 -13.63
N SER A 93 15.69 -8.95 -12.47
CA SER A 93 15.07 -8.24 -11.37
C SER A 93 15.02 -6.75 -11.68
N VAL A 94 13.88 -6.09 -11.44
CA VAL A 94 13.66 -4.69 -11.87
C VAL A 94 14.74 -3.74 -11.35
N VAL A 95 15.04 -3.78 -10.05
CA VAL A 95 16.04 -2.89 -9.44
C VAL A 95 17.44 -3.14 -10.02
N SER A 96 17.86 -4.40 -10.12
CA SER A 96 19.16 -4.77 -10.69
C SER A 96 19.26 -4.39 -12.18
N TYR A 97 18.19 -4.61 -12.95
CA TYR A 97 18.12 -4.20 -14.35
C TYR A 97 18.28 -2.69 -14.48
N VAL A 98 17.47 -1.90 -13.76
CA VAL A 98 17.54 -0.44 -13.80
C VAL A 98 18.95 0.04 -13.44
N ASN A 99 19.51 -0.44 -12.32
CA ASN A 99 20.81 0.01 -11.83
C ASN A 99 21.97 -0.32 -12.78
N THR A 100 21.83 -1.34 -13.63
CA THR A 100 22.85 -1.70 -14.63
C THR A 100 22.69 -0.97 -15.97
N HIS A 101 21.56 -0.30 -16.19
CA HIS A 101 21.23 0.36 -17.46
C HIS A 101 21.12 1.89 -17.36
N VAL A 102 20.96 2.45 -16.16
CA VAL A 102 21.04 3.91 -15.97
C VAL A 102 22.47 4.41 -16.17
N SER A 103 22.62 5.57 -16.82
CA SER A 103 23.93 6.18 -17.09
C SER A 103 24.45 7.02 -15.93
N ASP A 104 23.54 7.64 -15.15
CA ASP A 104 23.88 8.42 -13.97
C ASP A 104 23.63 7.60 -12.71
N ARG A 105 24.60 7.56 -11.80
CA ARG A 105 24.45 6.91 -10.49
C ARG A 105 23.35 7.55 -9.66
N ALA A 106 23.08 8.85 -9.86
CA ALA A 106 21.97 9.56 -9.23
C ALA A 106 20.58 9.09 -9.72
N ASP A 107 20.49 8.25 -10.75
CA ASP A 107 19.24 7.61 -11.22
C ASP A 107 19.08 6.18 -10.69
N ALA A 108 20.11 5.61 -10.05
CA ALA A 108 20.04 4.26 -9.49
C ALA A 108 19.09 4.16 -8.30
N ILE A 109 18.42 3.03 -8.18
CA ILE A 109 17.53 2.70 -7.07
C ILE A 109 18.38 2.14 -5.93
N ASP A 110 18.36 2.84 -4.80
CA ASP A 110 19.09 2.49 -3.59
C ASP A 110 18.14 1.87 -2.56
N LEU A 111 18.30 0.56 -2.33
CA LEU A 111 17.54 -0.20 -1.34
C LEU A 111 18.24 -0.09 0.01
N ILE A 112 17.50 0.35 1.03
CA ILE A 112 17.98 0.48 2.41
C ILE A 112 17.09 -0.33 3.36
N PRO A 113 17.59 -0.74 4.54
CA PRO A 113 16.77 -1.42 5.53
C PRO A 113 15.53 -0.60 5.92
N TYR A 114 14.40 -1.29 6.05
CA TYR A 114 13.18 -0.74 6.64
C TYR A 114 13.10 -1.20 8.09
N VAL A 115 13.14 -0.27 9.04
CA VAL A 115 13.02 -0.54 10.46
C VAL A 115 11.53 -0.76 10.76
N PHE A 116 11.11 -2.02 10.78
CA PHE A 116 9.70 -2.38 10.94
C PHE A 116 9.18 -2.11 12.35
N SER A 117 10.00 -2.40 13.36
CA SER A 117 9.65 -2.31 14.77
C SER A 117 10.79 -1.67 15.57
N ALA A 118 10.44 -0.89 16.57
CA ALA A 118 11.36 -0.41 17.61
C ALA A 118 10.69 -0.62 18.97
N ASN A 119 11.43 -1.17 19.93
CA ASN A 119 10.85 -1.66 21.19
C ASN A 119 10.25 -0.57 22.08
N ASN A 120 10.63 0.68 21.84
CA ASN A 120 10.29 1.85 22.64
C ASN A 120 9.39 2.85 21.89
N THR A 121 8.79 2.43 20.76
CA THR A 121 7.58 3.10 20.24
C THR A 121 6.38 2.79 21.14
N PHE A 122 5.21 3.32 20.81
CA PHE A 122 4.03 3.26 21.68
C PHE A 122 2.92 2.40 21.11
N GLN A 123 2.10 1.89 22.02
CA GLN A 123 0.78 1.37 21.69
C GLN A 123 -0.22 1.86 22.72
N MET A 124 -1.36 2.36 22.26
CA MET A 124 -2.36 2.93 23.14
C MET A 124 -3.76 2.47 22.76
N TYR A 125 -4.40 1.75 23.67
CA TYR A 125 -5.78 1.30 23.53
C TYR A 125 -6.53 1.58 24.83
N ASN A 126 -7.81 1.94 24.73
CA ASN A 126 -8.64 2.28 25.87
C ASN A 126 -8.00 3.36 26.78
N ASN A 127 -7.34 4.36 26.17
CA ASN A 127 -6.57 5.42 26.84
C ASN A 127 -5.41 4.93 27.74
N ILE A 128 -4.97 3.69 27.59
CA ILE A 128 -3.80 3.14 28.30
C ILE A 128 -2.67 3.05 27.29
N SER A 129 -1.62 3.83 27.50
CA SER A 129 -0.42 3.83 26.67
C SER A 129 0.68 3.00 27.32
N VAL A 130 1.29 2.11 26.55
CA VAL A 130 2.46 1.30 26.93
C VAL A 130 3.47 1.30 25.78
N HIS A 131 4.70 0.86 26.04
CA HIS A 131 5.67 0.67 24.97
C HIS A 131 5.30 -0.53 24.09
N ALA A 132 5.71 -0.51 22.83
CA ALA A 132 5.43 -1.54 21.83
C ALA A 132 6.05 -2.91 22.16
N ASN A 133 7.05 -2.98 23.04
CA ASN A 133 7.59 -4.25 23.54
C ASN A 133 6.71 -4.95 24.59
N VAL A 134 5.69 -4.27 25.12
CA VAL A 134 4.69 -4.88 26.00
C VAL A 134 3.73 -5.70 25.14
N THR A 135 3.33 -6.90 25.56
CA THR A 135 2.37 -7.68 24.76
C THR A 135 0.96 -7.06 24.87
N PRO A 136 0.23 -6.87 23.74
CA PRO A 136 -1.09 -6.24 23.74
C PRO A 136 -2.21 -7.19 24.18
N PHE A 137 -2.08 -7.77 25.37
CA PHE A 137 -3.15 -8.57 25.97
C PHE A 137 -4.41 -7.72 26.19
N ALA A 138 -5.59 -8.37 26.17
CA ALA A 138 -6.83 -7.71 26.56
C ALA A 138 -6.75 -7.15 28.00
N ALA A 139 -6.06 -7.88 28.90
CA ALA A 139 -5.81 -7.42 30.26
C ALA A 139 -4.87 -6.19 30.34
N THR A 140 -3.94 -6.01 29.40
CA THR A 140 -3.00 -4.86 29.38
C THR A 140 -3.75 -3.53 29.27
N PHE A 141 -4.86 -3.52 28.51
CA PHE A 141 -5.64 -2.30 28.21
C PHE A 141 -6.98 -2.24 28.96
N HIS A 142 -7.11 -3.00 30.04
CA HIS A 142 -8.29 -3.01 30.90
C HIS A 142 -9.63 -3.22 30.17
N VAL A 143 -9.65 -4.07 29.13
CA VAL A 143 -10.90 -4.36 28.36
C VAL A 143 -11.64 -5.58 28.90
N LEU A 144 -11.36 -6.00 30.14
CA LEU A 144 -12.02 -7.15 30.75
C LEU A 144 -13.40 -6.79 31.31
N THR A 145 -14.30 -7.78 31.44
CA THR A 145 -15.64 -7.57 32.02
C THR A 145 -15.61 -7.09 33.47
N THR A 146 -14.55 -7.40 34.22
CA THR A 146 -14.32 -6.90 35.57
C THR A 146 -13.90 -5.44 35.63
N GLU A 147 -13.53 -4.86 34.49
CA GLU A 147 -13.01 -3.49 34.33
C GLU A 147 -13.95 -2.62 33.47
N GLY A 148 -15.14 -3.13 33.14
CA GLY A 148 -16.13 -2.43 32.31
C GLY A 148 -16.04 -2.72 30.81
N GLY A 149 -15.12 -3.59 30.39
CA GLY A 149 -15.04 -4.09 29.02
C GLY A 149 -15.94 -5.30 28.77
N ASN A 150 -15.65 -6.06 27.71
CA ASN A 150 -16.48 -7.16 27.22
C ASN A 150 -15.74 -8.49 27.05
N ILE A 151 -14.46 -8.55 27.41
CA ILE A 151 -13.66 -9.79 27.40
C ILE A 151 -13.69 -10.45 28.78
N PRO A 152 -14.14 -11.70 28.92
CA PRO A 152 -14.09 -12.40 30.21
C PRO A 152 -12.64 -12.63 30.67
N PRO A 153 -12.33 -12.51 31.98
CA PRO A 153 -11.07 -12.97 32.54
C PRO A 153 -10.87 -14.47 32.25
N SER A 154 -10.00 -14.78 31.31
CA SER A 154 -9.81 -16.12 30.72
C SER A 154 -8.42 -16.22 30.10
N ASP A 155 -8.01 -17.41 29.65
CA ASP A 155 -6.71 -17.60 28.98
C ASP A 155 -6.55 -16.70 27.75
N PHE A 156 -7.62 -16.46 26.99
CA PHE A 156 -7.64 -15.50 25.88
C PHE A 156 -7.15 -14.11 26.30
N ALA A 157 -7.51 -13.67 27.50
CA ALA A 157 -7.25 -12.31 27.97
C ALA A 157 -5.76 -12.03 28.24
N VAL A 158 -4.91 -13.06 28.27
CA VAL A 158 -3.49 -13.00 28.63
C VAL A 158 -2.58 -13.69 27.60
N ILE A 159 -3.09 -13.94 26.38
CA ILE A 159 -2.30 -14.42 25.24
C ILE A 159 -2.21 -13.31 24.20
N ASN A 160 -1.08 -13.23 23.50
CA ASN A 160 -0.86 -12.26 22.44
C ASN A 160 -1.90 -12.44 21.31
N PRO A 161 -2.70 -11.42 20.96
CA PRO A 161 -3.66 -11.47 19.86
C PRO A 161 -3.08 -12.02 18.55
N ASP A 162 -1.89 -11.60 18.13
CA ASP A 162 -1.20 -12.10 16.94
C ASP A 162 -0.96 -13.62 17.03
N THR A 163 -0.54 -14.13 18.20
CA THR A 163 -0.37 -15.57 18.40
C THR A 163 -1.70 -16.31 18.28
N ILE A 164 -2.77 -15.78 18.88
CA ILE A 164 -4.12 -16.39 18.78
C ILE A 164 -4.58 -16.46 17.32
N TYR A 165 -4.43 -15.35 16.59
CA TYR A 165 -4.85 -15.27 15.20
C TYR A 165 -3.99 -16.16 14.29
N SER A 166 -2.66 -16.06 14.42
CA SER A 166 -1.69 -16.90 13.71
C SER A 166 -1.96 -18.38 13.91
N ASP A 167 -2.17 -18.83 15.14
CA ASP A 167 -2.50 -20.23 15.44
C ASP A 167 -3.82 -20.67 14.82
N ALA A 168 -4.83 -19.77 14.81
CA ALA A 168 -6.14 -20.08 14.24
C ALA A 168 -6.09 -20.34 12.73
N VAL A 169 -5.15 -19.71 12.00
CA VAL A 169 -4.99 -19.84 10.55
C VAL A 169 -3.72 -20.58 10.11
N ALA A 170 -2.90 -21.07 11.05
CA ALA A 170 -1.58 -21.66 10.79
C ALA A 170 -1.63 -22.77 9.72
N GLU A 171 -2.62 -23.65 9.78
CA GLU A 171 -2.78 -24.76 8.81
C GLU A 171 -2.93 -24.29 7.36
N LEU A 172 -3.46 -23.08 7.15
CA LEU A 172 -3.65 -22.48 5.82
C LEU A 172 -2.40 -21.71 5.38
N VAL A 173 -1.75 -20.99 6.30
CA VAL A 173 -0.46 -20.30 6.06
C VAL A 173 0.64 -21.32 5.74
N ASP A 174 0.74 -22.39 6.52
CA ASP A 174 1.72 -23.46 6.34
C ASP A 174 1.55 -24.14 4.97
N ALA A 175 0.31 -24.28 4.49
CA ALA A 175 0.05 -24.84 3.17
C ALA A 175 0.62 -23.94 2.05
N LEU A 176 0.46 -22.61 2.15
CA LEU A 176 1.08 -21.66 1.21
C LEU A 176 2.62 -21.72 1.27
N GLN A 177 3.17 -21.79 2.48
CA GLN A 177 4.61 -21.81 2.70
C GLN A 177 5.26 -23.08 2.13
N GLN A 178 4.61 -24.23 2.26
CA GLN A 178 5.09 -25.51 1.72
C GLN A 178 5.02 -25.54 0.19
N ASN A 179 3.89 -25.11 -0.38
CA ASN A 179 3.69 -25.05 -1.82
C ASN A 179 2.57 -24.06 -2.15
N ILE A 180 2.91 -22.95 -2.82
CA ILE A 180 1.95 -21.88 -3.06
C ILE A 180 0.75 -22.31 -3.91
N ASP A 181 0.94 -23.17 -4.93
CA ASP A 181 -0.14 -23.58 -5.82
C ASP A 181 -1.15 -24.48 -5.09
N GLN A 182 -0.65 -25.43 -4.30
CA GLN A 182 -1.47 -26.32 -3.48
C GLN A 182 -2.12 -25.55 -2.32
N GLY A 183 -1.38 -24.66 -1.66
CA GLY A 183 -1.88 -23.79 -0.61
C GLY A 183 -2.98 -22.86 -1.12
N TYR A 184 -2.78 -22.24 -2.29
CA TYR A 184 -3.80 -21.40 -2.93
C TYR A 184 -5.05 -22.21 -3.27
N THR A 185 -4.89 -23.41 -3.83
CA THR A 185 -6.02 -24.31 -4.12
C THR A 185 -6.81 -24.63 -2.85
N LYS A 186 -6.12 -24.94 -1.74
CA LYS A 186 -6.73 -25.18 -0.43
C LYS A 186 -7.45 -23.93 0.11
N LEU A 187 -6.85 -22.75 -0.02
CA LEU A 187 -7.49 -21.50 0.39
C LEU A 187 -8.80 -21.22 -0.33
N MET A 188 -8.91 -21.61 -1.60
CA MET A 188 -10.15 -21.43 -2.36
C MET A 188 -11.31 -22.22 -1.77
N GLU A 189 -11.09 -23.27 -0.97
CA GLU A 189 -12.16 -23.98 -0.23
C GLU A 189 -12.80 -23.11 0.86
N PHE A 190 -12.14 -22.02 1.27
CA PHE A 190 -12.55 -21.11 2.32
C PHE A 190 -12.87 -19.69 1.83
N ASP A 191 -12.73 -19.40 0.53
CA ASP A 191 -12.91 -18.06 -0.03
C ASP A 191 -14.32 -17.49 0.23
N GLN A 192 -15.33 -18.33 0.40
CA GLN A 192 -16.70 -17.91 0.74
C GLN A 192 -16.89 -17.43 2.19
N LEU A 193 -15.90 -17.62 3.07
CA LEU A 193 -15.96 -17.19 4.47
C LEU A 193 -15.22 -15.86 4.63
N SER A 194 -15.76 -14.98 5.47
CA SER A 194 -14.97 -13.90 6.06
C SER A 194 -14.10 -14.44 7.19
N VAL A 195 -13.09 -13.68 7.62
CA VAL A 195 -12.27 -14.03 8.78
C VAL A 195 -13.13 -14.21 10.03
N ARG A 196 -14.08 -13.29 10.28
CA ARG A 196 -15.02 -13.39 11.40
C ARG A 196 -15.84 -14.68 11.34
N ALA A 197 -16.38 -15.02 10.17
CA ALA A 197 -17.18 -16.24 10.00
C ALA A 197 -16.36 -17.50 10.33
N TYR A 198 -15.09 -17.54 9.91
CA TYR A 198 -14.18 -18.64 10.21
C TYR A 198 -13.86 -18.73 11.71
N LEU A 199 -13.52 -17.61 12.36
CA LEU A 199 -13.22 -17.59 13.80
C LEU A 199 -14.43 -17.95 14.67
N LEU A 200 -15.64 -17.55 14.28
CA LEU A 200 -16.88 -18.00 14.95
C LEU A 200 -17.05 -19.52 14.87
N GLN A 201 -16.73 -20.14 13.72
CA GLN A 201 -16.77 -21.60 13.56
C GLN A 201 -15.71 -22.31 14.42
N LYS A 202 -14.58 -21.65 14.71
CA LYS A 202 -13.54 -22.12 15.63
C LYS A 202 -13.90 -21.93 17.11
N GLY A 203 -15.05 -21.32 17.41
CA GLY A 203 -15.56 -21.15 18.78
C GLY A 203 -15.18 -19.84 19.45
N PHE A 204 -14.54 -18.89 18.75
CA PHE A 204 -14.33 -17.55 19.28
C PHE A 204 -15.65 -16.80 19.40
N THR A 205 -15.76 -15.95 20.42
CA THR A 205 -16.90 -15.04 20.59
C THR A 205 -16.71 -13.76 19.77
N ASN A 206 -17.80 -13.03 19.48
CA ASN A 206 -17.69 -11.73 18.81
C ASN A 206 -16.79 -10.73 19.56
N ALA A 207 -16.82 -10.73 20.89
CA ALA A 207 -15.98 -9.84 21.69
C ALA A 207 -14.49 -10.16 21.49
N GLN A 208 -14.13 -11.45 21.52
CA GLN A 208 -12.76 -11.90 21.24
C GLN A 208 -12.33 -11.54 19.82
N ILE A 209 -13.17 -11.79 18.81
CA ILE A 209 -12.85 -11.46 17.41
C ILE A 209 -12.67 -9.95 17.23
N ASN A 210 -13.49 -9.12 17.89
CA ASN A 210 -13.33 -7.67 17.85
C ASN A 210 -11.99 -7.23 18.45
N TRP A 211 -11.54 -7.87 19.54
CA TRP A 211 -10.24 -7.57 20.13
C TRP A 211 -9.09 -7.98 19.21
N LEU A 212 -9.17 -9.16 18.59
CA LEU A 212 -8.19 -9.58 17.58
C LEU A 212 -8.13 -8.58 16.40
N GLU A 213 -9.28 -8.22 15.83
CA GLU A 213 -9.35 -7.24 14.73
C GLU A 213 -8.77 -5.88 15.14
N THR A 214 -9.05 -5.42 16.37
CA THR A 214 -8.59 -4.11 16.87
C THR A 214 -7.06 -3.99 16.89
N ILE A 215 -6.38 -5.09 17.25
CA ILE A 215 -4.92 -5.12 17.37
C ILE A 215 -4.25 -5.40 16.02
N GLU A 216 -4.78 -6.34 15.25
CA GLU A 216 -4.11 -6.83 14.02
C GLU A 216 -4.44 -5.96 12.79
N GLU A 217 -5.64 -5.39 12.70
CA GLU A 217 -6.20 -4.91 11.44
C GLU A 217 -6.94 -3.54 11.49
N GLY A 218 -7.35 -3.09 10.30
CA GLY A 218 -8.32 -2.00 10.14
C GLY A 218 -9.72 -2.38 10.62
N THR A 219 -10.51 -1.38 11.01
CA THR A 219 -11.88 -1.62 11.51
C THR A 219 -12.76 -2.27 10.44
N LEU A 220 -13.48 -3.33 10.82
CA LEU A 220 -14.32 -4.18 9.96
C LEU A 220 -13.57 -5.04 8.93
N SER A 221 -12.24 -5.08 8.95
CA SER A 221 -11.47 -5.88 7.99
C SER A 221 -11.80 -7.38 8.10
N PHE A 222 -12.07 -7.91 9.30
CA PHE A 222 -12.40 -9.33 9.46
C PHE A 222 -13.80 -9.70 8.93
N ASP A 223 -14.68 -8.71 8.75
CA ASP A 223 -15.98 -8.90 8.11
C ASP A 223 -15.91 -8.70 6.59
N LYS A 224 -15.06 -7.77 6.13
CA LYS A 224 -14.90 -7.44 4.72
C LYS A 224 -14.07 -8.47 3.98
N ALA A 225 -12.87 -8.78 4.45
CA ALA A 225 -11.93 -9.65 3.74
C ALA A 225 -12.39 -11.11 3.74
N SER A 226 -12.19 -11.81 2.62
CA SER A 226 -12.29 -13.27 2.61
C SER A 226 -11.17 -13.87 3.46
N LEU A 227 -11.41 -15.07 4.01
CA LEU A 227 -10.36 -15.78 4.74
C LEU A 227 -9.14 -16.03 3.84
N ALA A 228 -9.35 -16.30 2.55
CA ALA A 228 -8.27 -16.48 1.59
C ALA A 228 -7.40 -15.21 1.47
N GLN A 229 -8.01 -14.03 1.36
CA GLN A 229 -7.29 -12.75 1.34
C GLN A 229 -6.45 -12.56 2.61
N ALA A 230 -7.08 -12.70 3.78
CA ALA A 230 -6.42 -12.45 5.06
C ALA A 230 -5.29 -13.47 5.35
N VAL A 231 -5.40 -14.71 4.90
CA VAL A 231 -4.33 -15.70 5.03
C VAL A 231 -3.14 -15.39 4.11
N ILE A 232 -3.39 -14.90 2.89
CA ILE A 232 -2.32 -14.45 1.99
C ILE A 232 -1.57 -13.27 2.63
N GLU A 233 -2.28 -12.33 3.24
CA GLU A 233 -1.69 -11.20 3.97
C GLU A 233 -0.87 -11.69 5.17
N GLN A 234 -1.44 -12.57 6.01
CA GLN A 234 -0.72 -13.15 7.14
C GLN A 234 0.56 -13.88 6.69
N TRP A 235 0.49 -14.63 5.60
CA TRP A 235 1.66 -15.30 5.02
C TRP A 235 2.74 -14.31 4.58
N ILE A 236 2.38 -13.20 3.91
CA ILE A 236 3.37 -12.18 3.49
C ILE A 236 4.12 -11.60 4.71
N PHE A 237 3.42 -11.32 5.80
CA PHE A 237 4.03 -10.72 7.01
C PHE A 237 4.76 -11.73 7.91
N THR A 238 4.54 -13.03 7.73
CA THR A 238 5.21 -14.10 8.52
C THR A 238 6.30 -14.84 7.74
N ALA A 239 6.24 -14.88 6.41
CA ALA A 239 7.21 -15.58 5.57
C ALA A 239 8.56 -14.85 5.44
N ALA A 240 8.58 -13.53 5.67
CA ALA A 240 9.79 -12.73 5.69
C ALA A 240 10.03 -12.16 7.10
N PRO A 241 11.18 -12.42 7.74
CA PRO A 241 11.52 -11.82 9.03
C PRO A 241 11.38 -10.29 8.99
N LEU A 242 10.82 -9.68 10.04
CA LEU A 242 10.54 -8.23 10.07
C LEU A 242 11.80 -7.36 9.96
N ASP A 243 12.97 -7.89 10.34
CA ASP A 243 14.27 -7.23 10.21
C ASP A 243 14.90 -7.36 8.80
N SER A 244 14.26 -8.10 7.89
CA SER A 244 14.71 -8.26 6.50
C SER A 244 14.07 -7.29 5.51
N TRP A 245 13.11 -6.48 5.94
CA TRP A 245 12.36 -5.61 5.03
C TRP A 245 13.24 -4.44 4.53
N VAL A 246 12.95 -3.98 3.31
CA VAL A 246 13.65 -2.86 2.68
C VAL A 246 12.69 -1.76 2.24
N THR A 247 13.22 -0.54 2.12
CA THR A 247 12.57 0.62 1.51
C THR A 247 13.52 1.26 0.48
N ILE A 248 13.05 2.27 -0.24
CA ILE A 248 13.85 2.95 -1.27
C ILE A 248 14.29 4.33 -0.75
N ASN A 249 15.60 4.54 -0.72
CA ASN A 249 16.19 5.79 -0.27
C ASN A 249 15.87 6.93 -1.26
N GLY A 250 15.26 8.01 -0.78
CA GLY A 250 14.73 9.11 -1.62
C GLY A 250 13.28 8.91 -2.09
N GLY A 251 12.58 7.90 -1.57
CA GLY A 251 11.16 7.66 -1.84
C GLY A 251 10.91 6.60 -2.91
N PHE A 252 9.76 5.93 -2.83
CA PHE A 252 9.41 4.86 -3.75
C PHE A 252 9.28 5.31 -5.20
N GLU A 253 9.02 6.60 -5.46
CA GLU A 253 8.98 7.16 -6.81
C GLU A 253 10.32 7.03 -7.55
N ARG A 254 11.43 6.80 -6.84
CA ARG A 254 12.73 6.43 -7.43
C ARG A 254 12.66 5.16 -8.29
N LEU A 255 11.79 4.19 -7.95
CA LEU A 255 11.55 3.00 -8.78
C LEU A 255 10.95 3.38 -10.14
N ILE A 256 9.97 4.28 -10.13
CA ILE A 256 9.30 4.76 -11.34
C ILE A 256 10.26 5.59 -12.18
N HIS A 257 10.98 6.51 -11.55
CA HIS A 257 12.01 7.32 -12.19
C HIS A 257 13.06 6.45 -12.89
N GLY A 258 13.58 5.44 -12.20
CA GLY A 258 14.56 4.50 -12.75
C GLY A 258 14.02 3.74 -13.97
N LEU A 259 12.77 3.26 -13.92
CA LEU A 259 12.12 2.63 -15.07
C LEU A 259 12.01 3.59 -16.27
N LEU A 260 11.60 4.84 -16.04
CA LEU A 260 11.51 5.84 -17.11
C LEU A 260 12.87 6.17 -17.75
N LYS A 261 13.98 6.04 -17.00
CA LYS A 261 15.33 6.28 -17.52
C LYS A 261 15.83 5.19 -18.48
N VAL A 262 15.33 3.97 -18.35
CA VAL A 262 15.77 2.82 -19.16
C VAL A 262 14.81 2.48 -20.31
N LEU A 263 13.60 3.04 -20.30
CA LEU A 263 12.64 2.91 -21.39
C LEU A 263 13.02 3.81 -22.58
N HIS A 264 12.96 3.25 -23.78
CA HIS A 264 13.19 3.96 -25.04
C HIS A 264 11.99 4.83 -25.44
N HIS A 265 10.78 4.42 -25.04
CA HIS A 265 9.53 5.12 -25.30
C HIS A 265 8.86 5.48 -23.98
N LEU A 266 8.72 6.78 -23.72
CA LEU A 266 8.12 7.31 -22.50
C LEU A 266 6.58 7.35 -22.60
N PRO A 267 5.88 7.31 -21.45
CA PRO A 267 4.44 7.47 -21.42
C PRO A 267 3.95 8.79 -22.00
N LYS A 268 2.82 8.72 -22.72
CA LYS A 268 2.04 9.88 -23.12
C LYS A 268 1.06 10.22 -21.99
N LEU A 269 1.43 11.22 -21.19
CA LEU A 269 0.64 11.73 -20.07
C LEU A 269 -0.61 12.48 -20.55
N LEU A 270 -1.62 12.64 -19.69
CA LEU A 270 -2.90 13.31 -20.01
C LEU A 270 -3.68 12.68 -21.19
N ASN A 271 -3.43 11.40 -21.47
CA ASN A 271 -4.10 10.59 -22.49
C ASN A 271 -5.02 9.57 -21.80
N ARG A 272 -6.20 10.01 -21.36
CA ARG A 272 -7.19 9.13 -20.74
C ARG A 272 -7.86 8.26 -21.80
N VAL A 273 -7.66 6.95 -21.71
CA VAL A 273 -8.46 6.01 -22.51
C VAL A 273 -9.91 6.03 -22.02
N THR A 274 -10.84 6.16 -22.95
CA THR A 274 -12.28 6.27 -22.68
C THR A 274 -13.11 5.17 -23.34
N ALA A 275 -12.57 4.49 -24.35
CA ALA A 275 -13.22 3.35 -24.98
C ALA A 275 -12.21 2.39 -25.61
N ILE A 276 -12.59 1.11 -25.70
CA ILE A 276 -11.89 0.09 -26.47
C ILE A 276 -12.94 -0.61 -27.34
N LYS A 277 -12.71 -0.65 -28.65
CA LYS A 277 -13.65 -1.21 -29.63
C LYS A 277 -12.93 -2.06 -30.68
N PRO A 278 -13.62 -2.97 -31.37
CA PRO A 278 -13.02 -3.71 -32.49
C PRO A 278 -12.46 -2.76 -33.54
N GLY A 279 -11.23 -3.04 -33.99
CA GLY A 279 -10.54 -2.35 -35.06
C GLY A 279 -10.67 -3.07 -36.42
N ARG A 280 -9.77 -2.74 -37.35
CA ARG A 280 -9.70 -3.40 -38.67
C ARG A 280 -8.78 -4.62 -38.58
N ALA A 281 -9.09 -5.69 -39.32
CA ALA A 281 -8.22 -6.87 -39.47
C ALA A 281 -7.74 -7.41 -38.09
N ASP A 282 -8.68 -7.68 -37.20
CA ASP A 282 -8.49 -8.23 -35.85
C ASP A 282 -7.73 -7.35 -34.85
N SER A 283 -7.43 -6.10 -35.19
CA SER A 283 -6.88 -5.11 -34.25
C SER A 283 -7.94 -4.57 -33.28
N LEU A 284 -7.49 -3.81 -32.28
CA LEU A 284 -8.29 -3.02 -31.35
C LEU A 284 -8.12 -1.53 -31.64
N THR A 285 -9.22 -0.78 -31.58
CA THR A 285 -9.19 0.68 -31.56
C THR A 285 -9.39 1.18 -30.13
N VAL A 286 -8.43 1.95 -29.66
CA VAL A 286 -8.43 2.61 -28.34
C VAL A 286 -8.75 4.09 -28.55
N VAL A 287 -9.80 4.58 -27.88
CA VAL A 287 -10.22 5.99 -27.94
C VAL A 287 -9.66 6.72 -26.73
N VAL A 288 -8.93 7.81 -26.98
CA VAL A 288 -8.31 8.68 -25.99
C VAL A 288 -9.06 10.01 -25.95
N ASN A 289 -9.36 10.48 -24.74
CA ASN A 289 -10.03 11.75 -24.47
C ASN A 289 -11.29 11.93 -25.34
N HIS A 290 -12.06 10.85 -25.53
CA HIS A 290 -13.27 10.75 -26.35
C HIS A 290 -13.14 11.09 -27.85
N THR A 291 -11.95 11.40 -28.34
CA THR A 291 -11.79 12.07 -29.65
C THR A 291 -10.70 11.47 -30.52
N VAL A 292 -9.59 11.00 -29.93
CA VAL A 292 -8.44 10.50 -30.69
C VAL A 292 -8.46 8.98 -30.71
N GLU A 293 -8.31 8.39 -31.89
CA GLU A 293 -8.30 6.94 -32.06
C GLU A 293 -6.89 6.42 -32.34
N HIS A 294 -6.50 5.38 -31.61
CA HIS A 294 -5.25 4.66 -31.81
C HIS A 294 -5.56 3.20 -32.14
N SER A 295 -4.83 2.61 -33.10
CA SER A 295 -4.99 1.20 -33.50
C SER A 295 -3.83 0.38 -32.95
N TYR A 296 -4.15 -0.77 -32.34
CA TYR A 296 -3.19 -1.69 -31.75
C TYR A 296 -3.56 -3.13 -32.06
N ASP A 297 -2.58 -4.02 -32.22
CA ASP A 297 -2.84 -5.46 -32.38
C ASP A 297 -3.24 -6.09 -31.04
N TYR A 298 -2.66 -5.60 -29.94
CA TYR A 298 -2.99 -6.02 -28.57
C TYR A 298 -3.06 -4.81 -27.64
N VAL A 299 -3.88 -4.93 -26.59
CA VAL A 299 -3.97 -3.92 -25.54
C VAL A 299 -3.70 -4.58 -24.19
N ILE A 300 -2.75 -4.03 -23.43
CA ILE A 300 -2.49 -4.38 -22.03
C ILE A 300 -3.15 -3.29 -21.18
N SER A 301 -4.18 -3.66 -20.43
CA SER A 301 -4.74 -2.78 -19.40
C SER A 301 -4.02 -3.00 -18.07
N SER A 302 -3.42 -1.95 -17.52
CA SER A 302 -2.77 -1.97 -16.21
C SER A 302 -3.45 -1.06 -15.18
N ILE A 303 -4.61 -0.50 -15.53
CA ILE A 303 -5.41 0.36 -14.66
C ILE A 303 -6.26 -0.47 -13.68
N PRO A 304 -6.62 0.09 -12.51
CA PRO A 304 -7.51 -0.59 -11.56
C PRO A 304 -8.88 -0.92 -12.16
N LEU A 305 -9.59 -1.88 -11.55
CA LEU A 305 -10.89 -2.34 -12.03
C LEU A 305 -11.96 -1.25 -11.95
N GLY A 306 -11.91 -0.40 -10.92
CA GLY A 306 -12.78 0.78 -10.80
C GLY A 306 -12.63 1.72 -12.00
N ALA A 307 -11.40 1.97 -12.45
CA ALA A 307 -11.13 2.78 -13.65
C ALA A 307 -11.49 2.05 -14.95
N THR A 308 -11.24 0.73 -15.02
CA THR A 308 -11.61 -0.11 -16.17
C THR A 308 -13.11 -0.05 -16.45
N ARG A 309 -13.94 -0.02 -15.40
CA ARG A 309 -15.41 0.07 -15.53
C ARG A 309 -15.89 1.36 -16.21
N LEU A 310 -15.07 2.41 -16.26
CA LEU A 310 -15.41 3.67 -16.92
C LEU A 310 -15.15 3.66 -18.43
N LEU A 311 -14.49 2.62 -18.95
CA LEU A 311 -14.24 2.46 -20.37
C LEU A 311 -15.53 1.99 -21.08
N ASP A 312 -15.84 2.60 -22.22
CA ASP A 312 -16.84 2.01 -23.12
C ASP A 312 -16.22 0.81 -23.85
N THR A 313 -16.64 -0.38 -23.44
CA THR A 313 -16.29 -1.66 -24.06
C THR A 313 -17.51 -2.38 -24.64
N SER A 314 -18.63 -1.67 -24.82
CA SER A 314 -19.94 -2.24 -25.20
C SER A 314 -19.95 -2.94 -26.56
N THR A 315 -18.97 -2.65 -27.41
CA THR A 315 -18.83 -3.21 -28.75
C THR A 315 -17.88 -4.41 -28.83
N LEU A 316 -17.20 -4.77 -27.74
CA LEU A 316 -16.36 -5.96 -27.68
C LEU A 316 -17.22 -7.20 -27.42
N SER A 317 -17.38 -8.05 -28.43
CA SER A 317 -18.19 -9.28 -28.37
C SER A 317 -17.64 -10.34 -27.43
N ASP A 318 -16.33 -10.30 -27.16
CA ASP A 318 -15.62 -11.37 -26.46
C ASP A 318 -15.60 -11.14 -24.93
N LEU A 319 -16.10 -9.99 -24.47
CA LEU A 319 -16.28 -9.71 -23.05
C LEU A 319 -17.58 -10.32 -22.55
N ASN A 320 -17.47 -11.40 -21.78
CA ASN A 320 -18.63 -12.04 -21.19
C ASN A 320 -19.13 -11.32 -19.92
N TYR A 321 -20.31 -11.73 -19.45
CA TYR A 321 -20.92 -11.19 -18.24
C TYR A 321 -20.04 -11.39 -17.00
N ASN A 322 -19.36 -12.53 -16.85
CA ASN A 322 -18.52 -12.79 -15.68
C ASN A 322 -17.35 -11.79 -15.59
N THR A 323 -16.74 -11.45 -16.71
CA THR A 323 -15.64 -10.48 -16.80
C THR A 323 -16.12 -9.09 -16.37
N THR A 324 -17.22 -8.61 -16.95
CA THR A 324 -17.77 -7.28 -16.62
C THR A 324 -18.36 -7.22 -15.20
N MET A 325 -18.85 -8.35 -14.68
CA MET A 325 -19.23 -8.50 -13.28
C MET A 325 -18.02 -8.40 -12.34
N ALA A 326 -16.90 -9.05 -12.67
CA ALA A 326 -15.67 -8.96 -11.88
C ALA A 326 -15.15 -7.52 -11.82
N TRP A 327 -15.15 -6.79 -12.94
CA TRP A 327 -14.77 -5.36 -12.96
C TRP A 327 -15.63 -4.50 -12.04
N ARG A 328 -16.91 -4.87 -11.87
CA ARG A 328 -17.86 -4.13 -11.03
C ARG A 328 -17.79 -4.53 -9.55
N ALA A 329 -17.54 -5.80 -9.26
CA ALA A 329 -17.85 -6.40 -7.96
C ALA A 329 -16.62 -6.87 -7.15
N LEU A 330 -15.45 -7.02 -7.78
CA LEU A 330 -14.23 -7.32 -7.03
C LEU A 330 -13.89 -6.13 -6.12
N ALA A 331 -13.79 -6.43 -4.83
CA ALA A 331 -13.66 -5.43 -3.79
C ALA A 331 -12.27 -4.78 -3.77
N TYR A 332 -12.28 -3.48 -3.44
CA TYR A 332 -11.11 -2.67 -3.18
C TYR A 332 -11.24 -2.11 -1.77
N ASP A 333 -10.14 -2.05 -1.04
CA ASP A 333 -10.12 -1.40 0.27
C ASP A 333 -9.91 0.10 0.16
N ASP A 334 -10.40 0.79 1.18
CA ASP A 334 -10.06 2.17 1.48
C ASP A 334 -8.68 2.19 2.15
N ALA A 335 -7.80 3.12 1.75
CA ALA A 335 -6.57 3.37 2.49
C ALA A 335 -6.14 4.81 2.29
N GLY A 336 -5.59 5.38 3.35
CA GLY A 336 -5.14 6.76 3.34
C GLY A 336 -3.97 6.97 4.28
N LYS A 337 -3.19 8.01 3.99
CA LYS A 337 -2.07 8.43 4.83
C LYS A 337 -2.09 9.94 5.02
N ILE A 338 -1.81 10.35 6.25
CA ILE A 338 -1.52 11.75 6.58
C ILE A 338 -0.02 11.84 6.87
N GLY A 339 0.71 12.45 5.95
CA GLY A 339 2.11 12.82 6.15
C GLY A 339 2.21 14.16 6.86
N ILE A 340 3.10 14.28 7.84
CA ILE A 340 3.38 15.55 8.51
C ILE A 340 4.86 15.84 8.42
N TRP A 341 5.19 17.09 8.06
CA TRP A 341 6.51 17.66 8.19
C TRP A 341 6.59 18.46 9.50
N PHE A 342 7.36 17.97 10.46
CA PHE A 342 7.74 18.70 11.66
C PHE A 342 9.12 19.37 11.51
N LYS A 343 9.36 20.45 12.26
CA LYS A 343 10.63 21.18 12.31
C LYS A 343 11.81 20.28 12.69
N THR A 344 11.58 19.32 13.58
CA THR A 344 12.61 18.38 14.05
C THR A 344 12.04 16.98 14.17
N ARG A 345 12.91 15.98 14.16
CA ARG A 345 12.61 14.59 14.54
C ARG A 345 12.53 14.49 16.06
N TRP A 346 11.51 15.13 16.63
CA TRP A 346 11.36 15.25 18.08
C TRP A 346 11.26 13.89 18.79
N TRP A 347 10.81 12.84 18.09
CA TRP A 347 10.76 11.48 18.63
C TRP A 347 12.14 10.82 18.82
N GLU A 348 13.18 11.37 18.20
CA GLU A 348 14.58 10.95 18.36
C GLU A 348 15.29 11.74 19.48
N ASN A 349 14.64 12.76 20.06
CA ASN A 349 15.25 13.66 21.02
C ASN A 349 15.02 13.20 22.49
N PRO A 350 16.08 12.86 23.25
CA PRO A 350 15.96 12.46 24.66
C PRO A 350 15.45 13.56 25.60
N ASP A 351 15.53 14.84 25.20
CA ASP A 351 14.97 15.96 25.97
C ASP A 351 13.45 16.09 25.77
N VAL A 352 12.89 15.46 24.73
CA VAL A 352 11.45 15.46 24.42
C VAL A 352 10.79 14.17 24.88
N LEU A 353 11.37 13.01 24.52
CA LEU A 353 10.87 11.69 24.91
C LEU A 353 11.85 11.00 25.86
N PRO A 354 11.38 10.39 26.96
CA PRO A 354 12.26 9.69 27.91
C PRO A 354 12.91 8.44 27.29
N ALA A 355 12.32 7.87 26.24
CA ALA A 355 12.84 6.72 25.51
C ALA A 355 12.78 7.00 24.00
N PRO A 356 13.70 7.81 23.43
CA PRO A 356 13.68 8.17 22.03
C PRO A 356 13.96 6.96 21.12
N PHE A 357 13.37 6.93 19.93
CA PHE A 357 13.45 5.81 19.00
C PHE A 357 13.75 6.27 17.58
N VAL A 358 14.22 5.34 16.75
CA VAL A 358 14.43 5.50 15.30
C VAL A 358 13.61 4.46 14.56
N GLY A 359 12.93 4.87 13.48
CA GLY A 359 12.06 3.99 12.70
C GLY A 359 10.94 3.34 13.52
N GLY A 360 10.40 2.22 13.00
CA GLY A 360 9.29 1.51 13.63
C GLY A 360 7.93 2.18 13.43
N GLY A 361 6.97 1.79 14.25
CA GLY A 361 5.63 2.38 14.27
C GLY A 361 4.97 2.29 15.62
N SER A 362 3.97 3.14 15.84
CA SER A 362 3.10 3.12 17.01
C SER A 362 1.67 2.83 16.58
N SER A 363 0.92 2.09 17.40
CA SER A 363 -0.44 1.63 17.07
C SER A 363 -1.45 2.06 18.12
N THR A 364 -2.67 2.39 17.72
CA THR A 364 -3.64 2.96 18.64
C THR A 364 -5.09 2.82 18.17
N ASP A 365 -6.06 2.95 19.08
CA ASP A 365 -7.51 2.99 18.76
C ASP A 365 -8.15 4.37 18.51
N PRO A 366 -7.53 5.53 18.79
CA PRO A 366 -7.96 6.81 18.22
C PRO A 366 -7.84 6.83 16.69
N PRO A 367 -8.51 7.80 16.04
CA PRO A 367 -8.62 7.90 14.59
C PRO A 367 -7.31 7.79 13.79
N ILE A 368 -6.15 8.19 14.33
CA ILE A 368 -4.87 8.09 13.62
C ILE A 368 -4.41 6.64 13.35
N ARG A 369 -4.90 5.66 14.12
CA ARG A 369 -4.60 4.21 14.08
C ARG A 369 -3.12 3.79 14.11
N ARG A 370 -2.29 4.20 13.14
CA ARG A 370 -0.86 3.88 13.08
C ARG A 370 -0.02 5.10 12.73
N CYS A 371 0.98 5.39 13.56
CA CYS A 371 2.10 6.27 13.22
C CYS A 371 3.25 5.43 12.65
N VAL A 372 3.90 5.90 11.58
CA VAL A 372 5.10 5.25 11.02
C VAL A 372 6.23 6.26 10.96
N TYR A 373 7.34 5.94 11.62
CA TYR A 373 8.52 6.80 11.67
C TYR A 373 9.49 6.39 10.55
N PRO A 374 10.15 7.35 9.89
CA PRO A 374 10.98 7.09 8.73
C PRO A 374 12.16 6.16 9.07
N SER A 375 12.46 5.22 8.16
CA SER A 375 13.67 4.38 8.22
C SER A 375 14.84 4.96 7.43
N TYR A 376 14.71 6.20 6.98
CA TYR A 376 15.65 6.90 6.10
C TYR A 376 16.11 8.21 6.75
N GLY A 377 17.30 8.67 6.34
CA GLY A 377 17.93 9.88 6.89
C GLY A 377 18.37 9.73 8.35
N LEU A 378 18.49 8.50 8.87
CA LEU A 378 18.84 8.23 10.28
C LEU A 378 20.25 8.70 10.63
N ASP A 379 21.17 8.62 9.66
CA ASP A 379 22.57 9.03 9.82
C ASP A 379 22.84 10.45 9.30
N VAL A 380 21.78 11.21 8.95
CA VAL A 380 21.90 12.54 8.37
C VAL A 380 21.50 13.59 9.39
N GLN A 381 22.48 14.44 9.73
CA GLN A 381 22.27 15.52 10.67
C GLN A 381 21.16 16.46 10.17
N ASP A 382 20.28 16.86 11.09
CA ASP A 382 19.17 17.80 10.84
C ASP A 382 18.19 17.33 9.74
N ALA A 383 18.11 16.01 9.50
CA ALA A 383 17.10 15.44 8.62
C ALA A 383 15.69 15.90 9.06
N PRO A 384 14.81 16.31 8.12
CA PRO A 384 13.47 16.81 8.42
C PRO A 384 12.67 15.84 9.29
N GLY A 385 11.81 16.40 10.15
CA GLY A 385 10.85 15.69 10.98
C GLY A 385 9.65 15.15 10.20
N THR A 386 9.89 14.60 9.02
CA THR A 386 8.83 14.10 8.14
C THR A 386 8.48 12.65 8.46
N MET A 387 7.19 12.38 8.70
CA MET A 387 6.70 11.05 9.07
C MET A 387 5.28 10.82 8.57
N ILE A 388 4.81 9.56 8.64
CA ILE A 388 3.40 9.24 8.44
C ILE A 388 2.71 9.29 9.80
N ALA A 389 1.99 10.37 10.07
CA ALA A 389 1.29 10.61 11.33
C ALA A 389 0.06 9.71 11.51
N SER A 390 -0.59 9.36 10.40
CA SER A 390 -1.71 8.41 10.36
C SER A 390 -1.60 7.53 9.13
N TYR A 391 -1.65 6.22 9.31
CA TYR A 391 -1.81 5.23 8.24
C TYR A 391 -3.00 4.34 8.56
N THR A 392 -4.06 4.50 7.78
CA THR A 392 -5.37 3.87 8.01
C THR A 392 -5.83 3.07 6.81
N TRP A 393 -6.68 2.08 7.08
CA TRP A 393 -7.35 1.24 6.10
C TRP A 393 -8.85 1.13 6.39
N SER A 394 -9.61 0.57 5.46
CA SER A 394 -11.03 0.26 5.61
C SER A 394 -11.82 1.45 6.16
N GLN A 395 -12.69 1.23 7.14
CA GLN A 395 -13.58 2.24 7.66
C GLN A 395 -12.84 3.39 8.35
N ASP A 396 -11.64 3.17 8.87
CA ASP A 396 -10.83 4.23 9.47
C ASP A 396 -10.39 5.22 8.40
N ALA A 397 -9.90 4.72 7.26
CA ALA A 397 -9.50 5.55 6.12
C ALA A 397 -10.69 6.35 5.57
N ALA A 398 -11.83 5.70 5.35
CA ALA A 398 -13.04 6.36 4.85
C ALA A 398 -13.54 7.47 5.79
N ARG A 399 -13.40 7.28 7.12
CA ARG A 399 -13.78 8.29 8.12
C ARG A 399 -12.88 9.52 8.09
N LEU A 400 -11.56 9.32 7.98
CA LEU A 400 -10.63 10.44 7.89
C LEU A 400 -10.80 11.19 6.55
N ALA A 401 -10.94 10.45 5.44
CA ALA A 401 -11.06 11.01 4.09
C ALA A 401 -12.27 11.96 3.92
N ALA A 402 -13.33 11.79 4.72
CA ALA A 402 -14.48 12.69 4.73
C ALA A 402 -14.11 14.15 5.08
N PHE A 403 -12.93 14.39 5.67
CA PHE A 403 -12.43 15.72 6.03
C PHE A 403 -11.41 16.30 5.03
N TYR A 404 -11.08 15.61 3.93
CA TYR A 404 -10.04 16.07 2.98
C TYR A 404 -10.61 16.96 1.86
N GLN A 405 -11.77 17.56 2.07
CA GLN A 405 -12.55 18.20 0.99
C GLN A 405 -12.36 19.72 0.94
N SER A 406 -11.77 20.32 1.97
CA SER A 406 -11.47 21.76 2.04
C SER A 406 -10.40 22.07 3.09
N ALA A 407 -9.72 23.20 2.94
CA ALA A 407 -8.66 23.63 3.86
C ALA A 407 -9.12 23.73 5.33
N GLU A 408 -10.36 24.15 5.60
CA GLU A 408 -10.91 24.22 6.96
C GLU A 408 -11.07 22.82 7.58
N GLN A 409 -11.55 21.85 6.79
CA GLN A 409 -11.71 20.47 7.25
C GLN A 409 -10.35 19.78 7.40
N GLU A 410 -9.40 20.06 6.51
CA GLU A 410 -8.02 19.59 6.61
C GLU A 410 -7.30 20.14 7.84
N GLU A 411 -7.49 21.42 8.17
CA GLU A 411 -6.97 22.04 9.40
C GLU A 411 -7.56 21.37 10.64
N PHE A 412 -8.87 21.15 10.66
CA PHE A 412 -9.56 20.46 11.75
C PHE A 412 -9.03 19.04 11.95
N ILE A 413 -8.97 18.22 10.90
CA ILE A 413 -8.53 16.84 11.03
C ILE A 413 -7.03 16.74 11.35
N THR A 414 -6.22 17.68 10.86
CA THR A 414 -4.81 17.81 11.25
C THR A 414 -4.68 18.11 12.73
N HIS A 415 -5.51 18.99 13.28
CA HIS A 415 -5.53 19.27 14.72
C HIS A 415 -5.86 18.00 15.54
N VAL A 416 -6.88 17.23 15.14
CA VAL A 416 -7.24 15.96 15.79
C VAL A 416 -6.08 14.96 15.74
N VAL A 417 -5.39 14.85 14.60
CA VAL A 417 -4.21 14.00 14.45
C VAL A 417 -3.12 14.42 15.45
N LEU A 418 -2.86 15.72 15.60
CA LEU A 418 -1.88 16.20 16.58
C LEU A 418 -2.32 15.92 18.03
N GLU A 419 -3.62 16.01 18.35
CA GLU A 419 -4.14 15.66 19.68
C GLU A 419 -3.97 14.17 19.99
N ASP A 420 -4.25 13.29 19.02
CA ASP A 420 -4.03 11.85 19.15
C ASP A 420 -2.54 11.54 19.34
N MET A 421 -1.68 12.16 18.53
CA MET A 421 -0.23 12.01 18.66
C MET A 421 0.28 12.52 20.02
N ALA A 422 -0.20 13.68 20.49
CA ALA A 422 0.18 14.23 21.78
C ALA A 422 -0.15 13.25 22.92
N ARG A 423 -1.35 12.66 22.89
CA ARG A 423 -1.78 11.63 23.85
C ARG A 423 -0.92 10.37 23.76
N LEU A 424 -0.73 9.84 22.55
CA LEU A 424 0.03 8.61 22.31
C LEU A 424 1.46 8.69 22.83
N HIS A 425 2.13 9.82 22.58
CA HIS A 425 3.55 10.04 22.92
C HIS A 425 3.76 10.74 24.26
N ASN A 426 2.68 11.10 24.96
CA ASN A 426 2.72 11.85 26.22
C ASN A 426 3.51 13.17 26.12
N VAL A 427 3.24 13.95 25.08
CA VAL A 427 3.76 15.32 24.88
C VAL A 427 2.60 16.31 24.87
N SER A 428 2.86 17.61 25.03
CA SER A 428 1.76 18.59 24.95
C SER A 428 1.31 18.82 23.51
N ILE A 429 0.02 19.07 23.31
CA ILE A 429 -0.51 19.49 22.01
C ILE A 429 0.16 20.78 21.51
N SER A 430 0.41 21.74 22.41
CA SER A 430 1.10 22.99 22.08
C SER A 430 2.51 22.75 21.53
N PHE A 431 3.22 21.74 22.04
CA PHE A 431 4.54 21.38 21.54
C PHE A 431 4.47 20.87 20.10
N LEU A 432 3.53 19.97 19.80
CA LEU A 432 3.37 19.45 18.44
C LEU A 432 2.88 20.51 17.44
N GLN A 433 2.00 21.40 17.88
CA GLN A 433 1.58 22.56 17.07
C GLN A 433 2.76 23.49 16.77
N ASP A 434 3.62 23.75 17.76
CA ASP A 434 4.84 24.53 17.56
C ASP A 434 5.84 23.82 16.64
N GLN A 435 5.83 22.49 16.57
CA GLN A 435 6.68 21.71 15.67
C GLN A 435 6.13 21.63 14.24
N LEU A 436 4.81 21.76 14.03
CA LEU A 436 4.17 21.57 12.73
C LEU A 436 4.69 22.59 11.70
N VAL A 437 5.07 22.11 10.51
CA VAL A 437 5.38 22.94 9.34
C VAL A 437 4.26 22.80 8.32
N GLU A 438 3.95 21.56 7.91
CA GLU A 438 2.95 21.27 6.89
C GLU A 438 2.39 19.85 7.07
N ALA A 439 1.15 19.63 6.66
CA ALA A 439 0.53 18.32 6.58
C ALA A 439 0.03 18.06 5.14
N HIS A 440 0.17 16.83 4.68
CA HIS A 440 -0.37 16.36 3.40
C HIS A 440 -1.23 15.13 3.65
N LEU A 441 -2.49 15.20 3.19
CA LEU A 441 -3.52 14.19 3.44
C LEU A 441 -3.86 13.51 2.12
N TRP A 442 -3.78 12.19 2.08
CA TRP A 442 -4.00 11.43 0.86
C TRP A 442 -5.02 10.31 1.08
N ASP A 443 -6.07 10.28 0.25
CA ASP A 443 -7.04 9.20 0.13
C ASP A 443 -6.95 8.56 -1.26
N TRP A 444 -6.72 7.24 -1.29
CA TRP A 444 -6.63 6.50 -2.56
C TRP A 444 -7.99 6.25 -3.22
N TYR A 445 -9.09 6.33 -2.47
CA TYR A 445 -10.44 6.14 -3.01
C TYR A 445 -10.93 7.38 -3.76
N ASP A 446 -10.64 8.58 -3.25
CA ASP A 446 -10.97 9.85 -3.90
C ASP A 446 -10.14 10.13 -5.17
N HIS A 447 -8.95 9.53 -5.29
CA HIS A 447 -8.10 9.79 -6.44
C HIS A 447 -8.66 9.17 -7.76
N PRO A 448 -8.95 9.99 -8.79
CA PRO A 448 -9.83 9.63 -9.92
C PRO A 448 -9.23 8.62 -10.92
N TYR A 449 -7.96 8.28 -10.76
CA TYR A 449 -7.25 7.30 -11.59
C TYR A 449 -6.90 6.00 -10.84
N SER A 450 -7.05 5.97 -9.51
CA SER A 450 -6.90 4.75 -8.71
C SER A 450 -8.26 4.14 -8.35
N ILE A 451 -9.22 4.98 -7.91
CA ILE A 451 -10.58 4.58 -7.52
C ILE A 451 -10.53 3.39 -6.54
N GLY A 452 -9.77 3.57 -5.46
CA GLY A 452 -9.50 2.58 -4.42
C GLY A 452 -8.00 2.37 -4.19
N ALA A 453 -7.63 1.94 -2.98
CA ALA A 453 -6.24 1.71 -2.63
C ALA A 453 -5.69 0.47 -3.33
N TYR A 454 -6.28 -0.69 -3.10
CA TYR A 454 -5.89 -1.95 -3.71
C TYR A 454 -7.00 -2.98 -3.56
N ALA A 455 -6.91 -4.05 -4.34
CA ALA A 455 -7.80 -5.18 -4.21
C ALA A 455 -7.63 -5.80 -2.82
N LEU A 456 -8.74 -5.85 -2.08
CA LEU A 456 -8.88 -6.61 -0.84
C LEU A 456 -10.14 -7.42 -1.04
N PHE A 457 -9.97 -8.68 -1.41
CA PHE A 457 -11.09 -9.47 -1.90
C PHE A 457 -12.04 -9.85 -0.77
N ASN A 458 -13.32 -9.54 -0.96
CA ASN A 458 -14.40 -9.95 -0.08
C ASN A 458 -14.70 -11.45 -0.26
N PRO A 459 -15.48 -12.08 0.64
CA PRO A 459 -15.92 -13.44 0.45
C PRO A 459 -16.42 -13.73 -0.98
N HIS A 460 -15.94 -14.82 -1.57
CA HIS A 460 -16.19 -15.31 -2.92
C HIS A 460 -15.51 -14.54 -4.08
N ASN A 461 -14.75 -13.48 -3.82
CA ASN A 461 -14.14 -12.66 -4.88
C ASN A 461 -13.01 -13.40 -5.64
N PHE A 462 -12.17 -14.21 -4.98
CA PHE A 462 -11.14 -14.97 -5.69
C PHE A 462 -11.76 -16.00 -6.63
N GLN A 463 -12.79 -16.72 -6.17
CA GLN A 463 -13.51 -17.68 -7.01
C GLN A 463 -14.26 -17.02 -8.18
N MET A 464 -14.76 -15.79 -7.99
CA MET A 464 -15.34 -15.00 -9.07
C MET A 464 -14.30 -14.66 -10.14
N SER A 465 -13.05 -14.34 -9.74
CA SER A 465 -11.97 -13.94 -10.65
C SER A 465 -11.33 -15.11 -11.43
N SER A 466 -11.52 -16.35 -10.97
CA SER A 466 -10.87 -17.55 -11.52
C SER A 466 -11.72 -18.34 -12.52
N ARG A 467 -12.97 -17.92 -12.75
CA ARG A 467 -13.86 -18.54 -13.75
C ARG A 467 -13.99 -17.63 -14.98
N PRO A 468 -13.26 -17.90 -16.07
CA PRO A 468 -13.52 -17.23 -17.34
C PRO A 468 -14.96 -17.43 -17.78
#